data_AF-A0A6B3GNH6-F1
#
_entry.id   AF-A0A6B3GNH6-F1
#
_cell.length_a   1.000
_cell.length_b   1.000
_cell.length_c   1.000
_cell.angle_alpha   90.00
_cell.angle_beta   90.00
_cell.angle_gamma   90.00
#
_symmetry.space_group_name_H-M   'P 1'
#
loop_
_entity.id
_entity.type
_entity.pdbx_description
1 polymer ?
#
loop_
_entity_poly.entity_id
_entity_poly.type
_entity_poly.pdbx_seq_one_letter_code
_entity_poly.pdbx_strand_id
1 'polypeptide(L)' 'MGGTEHLTVRREGATLVLTLNRPQARNALSLPMLVGLYDGWLAADADDTVRSV' A
#
# COMPACT_ATOMS: atom_id res chain seq x y z
N MET A 1 -9.78 0.80 3.08
CA MET A 1 -8.34 0.87 2.78
C MET A 1 -8.05 2.20 2.13
N GLY A 2 -7.77 3.23 2.94
CA GLY A 2 -7.31 4.52 2.45
C GLY A 2 -5.80 4.57 2.57
N GLY A 3 -5.12 5.15 1.59
CA GLY A 3 -3.68 5.42 1.71
C GLY A 3 -3.36 6.32 2.91
N THR A 4 -2.07 6.44 3.23
CA THR A 4 -1.56 7.41 4.20
C THR A 4 -0.95 8.61 3.49
N GLU A 5 -0.49 9.61 4.24
CA GLU A 5 0.25 10.75 3.67
C GLU A 5 1.47 10.34 2.83
N HIS A 6 2.06 9.18 3.11
CA HIS A 6 3.28 8.70 2.46
C HIS A 6 3.09 7.37 1.70
N LEU A 7 1.87 6.87 1.58
CA LEU A 7 1.56 5.62 0.87
C LEU A 7 0.23 5.76 0.15
N THR A 8 0.19 5.50 -1.15
CA THR A 8 -1.08 5.41 -1.90
C THR A 8 -1.39 3.96 -2.25
N VAL A 9 -2.69 3.64 -2.32
CA VAL A 9 -3.20 2.29 -2.54
C VAL A 9 -4.23 2.37 -3.68
N ARG A 10 -4.08 1.51 -4.68
CA ARG A 10 -5.01 1.43 -5.82
C ARG A 10 -5.15 0.00 -6.32
N ARG A 11 -6.28 -0.32 -6.94
CA ARG A 11 -6.54 -1.64 -7.52
C ARG A 11 -6.43 -1.58 -9.05
N GLU A 12 -5.68 -2.51 -9.63
CA GLU A 12 -5.60 -2.74 -11.08
C GLU A 12 -5.97 -4.18 -11.39
N GLY A 13 -7.26 -4.42 -11.70
CA GLY A 13 -7.78 -5.78 -11.88
C GLY A 13 -7.53 -6.63 -10.63
N ALA A 14 -6.77 -7.70 -10.76
CA ALA A 14 -6.41 -8.59 -9.67
C ALA A 14 -5.16 -8.12 -8.86
N THR A 15 -4.55 -6.99 -9.21
CA THR A 15 -3.32 -6.50 -8.57
C THR A 15 -3.61 -5.33 -7.62
N LEU A 16 -3.12 -5.40 -6.39
CA LEU A 16 -3.14 -4.29 -5.44
C LEU A 16 -1.82 -3.51 -5.55
N VAL A 17 -1.84 -2.30 -6.11
CA VAL A 17 -0.63 -1.50 -6.24
C VAL A 17 -0.46 -0.59 -5.03
N LEU A 18 0.62 -0.84 -4.27
CA LEU A 18 1.07 -0.03 -3.13
C LEU A 18 2.23 0.86 -3.55
N THR A 19 2.03 2.17 -3.57
CA THR A 19 3.07 3.14 -3.99
C THR A 19 3.61 3.90 -2.80
N LEU A 20 4.92 3.77 -2.55
CA LEU A 20 5.64 4.64 -1.61
C LEU A 20 5.63 6.07 -2.15
N ASN A 21 4.86 6.95 -1.51
CA ASN A 21 4.56 8.28 -2.02
C ASN A 21 5.21 9.38 -1.16
N ARG A 22 6.55 9.32 -1.04
CA ARG A 22 7.34 10.31 -0.29
C ARG A 22 8.60 10.72 -1.07
N PRO A 23 8.45 11.25 -2.30
CA PRO A 23 9.58 11.54 -3.19
C PRO A 23 10.58 12.54 -2.61
N GLN A 24 10.12 13.52 -1.84
CA GLN A 24 10.95 14.52 -1.16
C GLN A 24 11.95 13.92 -0.15
N ALA A 25 11.70 12.69 0.32
CA ALA A 25 12.58 11.95 1.20
C ALA A 25 13.13 10.67 0.54
N ARG A 26 13.14 10.60 -0.81
CA ARG A 26 13.57 9.40 -1.57
C ARG A 26 12.82 8.13 -1.14
N ASN A 27 11.55 8.26 -0.77
CA ASN A 27 10.71 7.19 -0.25
C ASN A 27 11.26 6.51 1.02
N ALA A 28 12.06 7.22 1.82
CA ALA A 28 12.45 6.75 3.14
C ALA A 28 11.22 6.39 3.98
N LEU A 29 11.24 5.19 4.56
CA LEU A 29 10.11 4.62 5.30
C LEU A 29 9.76 5.52 6.49
N SER A 30 8.47 5.83 6.60
CA SER A 30 7.90 6.58 7.72
C SER A 30 6.97 5.67 8.52
N LEU A 31 6.68 6.01 9.78
CA LEU A 31 5.76 5.23 10.60
C LEU A 31 4.37 5.06 9.94
N PRO A 32 3.73 6.12 9.40
CA PRO A 32 2.45 5.95 8.71
C PRO A 32 2.53 5.06 7.47
N MET A 33 3.65 5.08 6.75
CA MET A 33 3.86 4.20 5.60
C MET A 33 3.95 2.74 6.02
N LEU A 34 4.68 2.42 7.09
CA LEU A 34 4.80 1.05 7.60
C LEU A 34 3.44 0.50 8.06
N VAL A 35 2.64 1.31 8.75
CA VAL A 35 1.27 0.94 9.15
C VAL A 35 0.41 0.70 7.90
N GLY A 36 0.44 1.61 6.92
CA GLY A 36 -0.33 1.46 5.69
C GLY A 36 0.07 0.24 4.86
N LEU A 37 1.36 -0.14 4.83
CA LEU A 37 1.83 -1.35 4.17
C LEU A 37 1.31 -2.60 4.89
N TYR A 38 1.39 -2.65 6.22
CA TYR A 38 0.85 -3.74 7.03
C TYR A 38 -0.65 -3.94 6.77
N ASP A 39 -1.43 -2.86 6.86
CA ASP A 39 -2.88 -2.90 6.60
C ASP A 39 -3.17 -3.32 5.15
N GLY A 40 -2.37 -2.84 4.19
CA GLY A 40 -2.50 -3.17 2.77
C GLY A 40 -2.21 -4.63 2.45
N TRP A 41 -1.25 -5.26 3.13
CA TRP A 41 -0.98 -6.68 2.96
C TRP A 41 -2.03 -7.56 3.62
N LEU A 42 -2.50 -7.22 4.84
CA LEU A 42 -3.61 -7.96 5.46
C LEU A 42 -4.89 -7.89 4.62
N ALA A 43 -5.15 -6.72 4.07
CA ALA A 43 -6.20 -6.49 3.12
C ALA A 43 -6.11 -7.37 1.86
N ALA A 44 -4.91 -7.48 1.29
CA ALA A 44 -4.65 -8.32 0.12
C ALA A 44 -4.82 -9.81 0.45
N ASP A 45 -4.32 -10.25 1.60
CA ASP A 45 -4.41 -11.63 2.06
C ASP A 45 -5.87 -12.07 2.33
N ALA A 46 -6.70 -11.16 2.85
CA ALA A 46 -8.10 -11.43 3.14
C ALA A 46 -9.04 -11.38 1.90
N ASP A 47 -8.56 -10.89 0.75
CA ASP A 47 -9.36 -10.75 -0.47
C ASP A 47 -8.87 -11.74 -1.54
N ASP A 48 -9.58 -12.87 -1.70
CA ASP A 48 -9.29 -13.92 -2.69
C ASP A 48 -9.26 -13.42 -4.15
N THR A 49 -9.79 -12.23 -4.43
CA THR A 49 -9.73 -11.60 -5.75
C THR A 49 -8.40 -10.88 -6.01
N VAL A 50 -7.59 -10.61 -4.97
CA VAL A 50 -6.22 -10.09 -5.09
C VAL A 50 -5.29 -11.27 -5.37
N ARG A 51 -4.55 -11.18 -6.47
CA ARG A 51 -3.66 -12.25 -6.94
C ARG A 51 -2.19 -11.83 -6.98
N SER A 52 -1.92 -10.53 -6.83
CA SER A 52 -0.58 -9.96 -6.69
C SER A 52 -0.65 -8.60 -6.01
N VAL A 53 0.45 -8.21 -5.37
CA VAL A 53 0.69 -6.89 -4.78
C VAL A 53 1.95 -6.31 -5.41
#